data_AF-A0A8T6WRQ9-F1
#
_entry.id   AF-A0A8T6WRQ9-F1
#
_cell.length_a   1.000
_cell.length_b   1.000
_cell.length_c   1.000
_cell.angle_alpha   90.00
_cell.angle_beta   90.00
_cell.angle_gamma   90.00
#
_symmetry.space_group_name_H-M   'P 1'
#
loop_
_entity.id
_entity.type
_entity.pdbx_description
1 polymer ?
#
loop_
_entity_poly.entity_id
_entity_poly.type
_entity_poly.pdbx_seq_one_letter_code
_entity_poly.pdbx_strand_id
1 'polypeptide(L)'
;METLEEVHANLYVYTAQSVIDREKTEVGREFSSPMTALEFYRQVVPLIAKFKDGHTSIRPGQFCSAGEEENWLFFPFDLSFKGKRVHITNNYSSIKIAEGAELLSINEIPIRKIQERLFKFISGKRREGKEANLEAIFQELLTCVYGFEGEYEVEVRSRGGRVKEKITGVPYEKIREERGLESPPYSYRALLEERIGIINCRSFRDLESFKGVLKETFTKIKGERVEDLIIDIRKNSGGDSRLGNELLGYLTSKPFIRQSKNELMMRSLEADGGYNY
;
A
#
# COMPACT_ATOMS: atom_id res chain seq x y z
N MET A 1 -16.76 -12.60 -9.97
CA MET A 1 -17.61 -12.00 -8.92
C MET A 1 -18.27 -13.08 -8.08
N GLU A 2 -18.83 -14.12 -8.68
CA GLU A 2 -19.42 -15.29 -7.98
C GLU A 2 -18.57 -15.78 -6.80
N THR A 3 -17.28 -16.09 -7.03
CA THR A 3 -16.37 -16.51 -5.95
C THR A 3 -16.29 -15.50 -4.79
N LEU A 4 -16.26 -14.18 -5.06
CA LEU A 4 -16.26 -13.18 -3.98
C LEU A 4 -17.57 -13.21 -3.19
N GLU A 5 -18.70 -13.35 -3.88
CA GLU A 5 -20.03 -13.42 -3.25
C GLU A 5 -20.20 -14.69 -2.39
N GLU A 6 -19.49 -15.76 -2.73
CA GLU A 6 -19.51 -17.04 -2.00
C GLU A 6 -18.58 -17.06 -0.79
N VAL A 7 -17.33 -16.58 -0.94
CA VAL A 7 -16.27 -16.83 0.05
C VAL A 7 -15.89 -15.60 0.88
N HIS A 8 -16.18 -14.39 0.40
CA HIS A 8 -15.76 -13.18 1.09
C HIS A 8 -16.71 -12.86 2.25
N ALA A 9 -16.20 -12.97 3.48
CA ALA A 9 -16.95 -12.60 4.67
C ALA A 9 -17.42 -11.14 4.60
N ASN A 10 -18.72 -10.90 4.81
CA ASN A 10 -19.31 -9.55 4.88
C ASN A 10 -18.98 -8.64 3.68
N LEU A 11 -18.94 -9.19 2.46
CA LEU A 11 -18.58 -8.47 1.22
C LEU A 11 -19.30 -7.11 1.05
N TYR A 12 -20.58 -7.03 1.43
CA TYR A 12 -21.42 -5.84 1.27
C TYR A 12 -21.47 -4.91 2.48
N VAL A 13 -20.57 -5.07 3.45
CA VAL A 13 -20.58 -4.29 4.70
C VAL A 13 -20.45 -2.78 4.50
N TYR A 14 -19.77 -2.32 3.44
CA TYR A 14 -19.52 -0.90 3.19
C TYR A 14 -20.21 -0.32 1.95
N THR A 15 -20.71 -1.18 1.08
CA THR A 15 -21.39 -0.79 -0.16
C THR A 15 -22.51 -1.78 -0.42
N ALA A 16 -23.72 -1.26 -0.60
CA ALA A 16 -24.91 -2.06 -0.82
C ALA A 16 -24.77 -2.94 -2.07
N GLN A 17 -25.29 -4.17 -1.99
CA GLN A 17 -25.27 -5.14 -3.08
C GLN A 17 -25.87 -4.57 -4.37
N SER A 18 -26.99 -3.86 -4.29
CA SER A 18 -27.63 -3.24 -5.46
C SER A 18 -26.74 -2.24 -6.22
N VAL A 19 -25.83 -1.55 -5.52
CA VAL A 19 -24.86 -0.66 -6.15
C VAL A 19 -23.80 -1.48 -6.89
N ILE A 20 -23.33 -2.57 -6.30
CA ILE A 20 -22.35 -3.47 -6.92
C ILE A 20 -22.96 -4.17 -8.15
N ASP A 21 -24.19 -4.66 -8.05
CA ASP A 21 -24.87 -5.35 -9.15
C ASP A 21 -25.08 -4.45 -10.36
N ARG A 22 -25.46 -3.18 -10.12
CA ARG A 22 -25.59 -2.19 -11.19
C ARG A 22 -24.26 -1.98 -11.92
N GLU A 23 -23.18 -1.79 -11.18
CA GLU A 23 -21.86 -1.52 -11.75
C GLU A 23 -21.27 -2.75 -12.45
N LYS A 24 -21.53 -3.95 -11.91
CA LYS A 24 -21.22 -5.24 -12.55
C LYS A 24 -21.93 -5.34 -13.90
N THR A 25 -23.19 -4.92 -13.99
CA THR A 25 -23.97 -4.91 -15.23
C THR A 25 -23.40 -3.90 -16.23
N GLU A 26 -23.04 -2.70 -15.78
CA GLU A 26 -22.44 -1.67 -16.62
C GLU A 26 -21.08 -2.11 -17.19
N VAL A 27 -20.16 -2.56 -16.33
CA VAL A 27 -18.84 -3.08 -16.75
C VAL A 27 -19.01 -4.30 -17.67
N GLY A 28 -19.94 -5.20 -17.36
CA GLY A 28 -20.18 -6.40 -18.17
C GLY A 28 -20.63 -6.12 -19.61
N ARG A 29 -21.28 -4.97 -19.86
CA ARG A 29 -21.65 -4.56 -21.23
C ARG A 29 -20.44 -4.17 -22.07
N GLU A 30 -19.37 -3.69 -21.46
CA GLU A 30 -18.13 -3.30 -22.15
C GLU A 30 -17.30 -4.52 -22.60
N PHE A 31 -17.64 -5.72 -22.13
CA PHE A 31 -16.95 -6.98 -22.44
C PHE A 31 -17.41 -7.67 -23.73
N SER A 32 -18.16 -6.97 -24.59
CA SER A 32 -18.67 -7.53 -25.86
C SER A 32 -17.64 -7.59 -26.98
N SER A 33 -16.38 -7.24 -26.74
CA SER A 33 -15.30 -7.25 -27.74
C SER A 33 -13.96 -7.64 -27.10
N PRO A 34 -13.01 -8.21 -27.87
CA PRO A 34 -11.68 -8.50 -27.36
C PRO A 34 -11.01 -7.24 -26.79
N MET A 35 -10.29 -7.40 -25.68
CA MET A 35 -9.55 -6.33 -25.04
C MET A 35 -8.21 -6.83 -24.48
N THR A 36 -7.30 -5.91 -24.24
CA THR A 36 -6.04 -6.16 -23.56
C THR A 36 -6.25 -6.40 -22.06
N ALA A 37 -5.27 -7.04 -21.42
CA ALA A 37 -5.27 -7.21 -19.96
C ALA A 37 -5.34 -5.87 -19.21
N LEU A 38 -4.71 -4.82 -19.75
CA LEU A 38 -4.71 -3.49 -19.16
C LEU A 38 -6.09 -2.81 -19.25
N GLU A 39 -6.80 -2.97 -20.36
CA GLU A 39 -8.18 -2.47 -20.51
C GLU A 39 -9.12 -3.17 -19.55
N PHE A 40 -9.02 -4.51 -19.44
CA PHE A 40 -9.76 -5.28 -18.46
C PHE A 40 -9.49 -4.80 -17.03
N TYR A 41 -8.22 -4.60 -16.67
CA TYR A 41 -7.82 -4.05 -15.37
C TYR A 41 -8.47 -2.69 -15.11
N ARG A 42 -8.43 -1.79 -16.09
CA ARG A 42 -8.97 -0.42 -15.97
C ARG A 42 -10.48 -0.41 -15.70
N GLN A 43 -11.22 -1.41 -16.19
CA GLN A 43 -12.66 -1.53 -15.98
C GLN A 43 -13.01 -2.26 -14.66
N VAL A 44 -12.30 -3.34 -14.32
CA VAL A 44 -12.66 -4.21 -13.20
C VAL A 44 -12.20 -3.68 -11.84
N VAL A 45 -10.99 -3.12 -11.76
CA VAL A 45 -10.44 -2.71 -10.45
C VAL A 45 -11.28 -1.64 -9.76
N PRO A 46 -11.83 -0.62 -10.45
CA PRO A 46 -12.76 0.32 -9.82
C PRO A 46 -14.00 -0.32 -9.21
N LEU A 47 -14.54 -1.38 -9.81
CA LEU A 47 -15.64 -2.16 -9.25
C LEU A 47 -15.22 -2.86 -7.95
N ILE A 48 -14.07 -3.53 -7.96
CA ILE A 48 -13.53 -4.21 -6.76
C ILE A 48 -13.27 -3.21 -5.62
N ALA A 49 -12.72 -2.03 -5.94
CA ALA A 49 -12.45 -1.00 -4.95
C ALA A 49 -13.72 -0.46 -4.25
N LYS A 50 -14.91 -0.63 -4.86
CA LYS A 50 -16.18 -0.24 -4.22
C LYS A 50 -16.52 -1.10 -3.01
N PHE A 51 -15.96 -2.29 -2.84
CA PHE A 51 -16.12 -3.06 -1.60
C PHE A 51 -15.43 -2.40 -0.41
N LYS A 52 -14.46 -1.50 -0.65
CA LYS A 52 -13.73 -0.72 0.37
C LYS A 52 -13.00 -1.57 1.42
N ASP A 53 -12.75 -2.85 1.13
CA ASP A 53 -11.93 -3.73 1.96
C ASP A 53 -10.45 -3.63 1.54
N GLY A 54 -9.57 -3.36 2.50
CA GLY A 54 -8.12 -3.27 2.25
C GLY A 54 -7.46 -4.60 1.88
N HIS A 55 -8.13 -5.74 2.10
CA HIS A 55 -7.63 -7.07 1.74
C HIS A 55 -8.14 -7.58 0.39
N THR A 56 -9.06 -6.85 -0.24
CA THR A 56 -9.71 -7.25 -1.49
C THR A 56 -9.29 -6.28 -2.58
N SER A 57 -8.21 -6.62 -3.28
CA SER A 57 -7.58 -5.76 -4.28
C SER A 57 -7.01 -6.57 -5.44
N ILE A 58 -7.00 -5.97 -6.63
CA ILE A 58 -6.25 -6.47 -7.78
C ILE A 58 -5.04 -5.56 -7.95
N ARG A 59 -3.83 -6.14 -7.85
CA ARG A 59 -2.58 -5.39 -7.98
C ARG A 59 -2.28 -5.10 -9.46
N PRO A 60 -1.65 -3.95 -9.78
CA PRO A 60 -1.35 -3.57 -11.16
C PRO A 60 -0.51 -4.62 -11.90
N GLY A 61 0.68 -4.98 -11.37
CA GLY A 61 1.58 -6.06 -11.81
C GLY A 61 1.28 -6.68 -13.17
N GLN A 62 0.82 -7.94 -13.15
CA GLN A 62 0.60 -8.81 -14.32
C GLN A 62 -0.30 -8.21 -15.42
N PHE A 63 -1.16 -7.25 -15.09
CA PHE A 63 -2.06 -6.62 -16.05
C PHE A 63 -1.40 -5.48 -16.82
N CYS A 64 -0.32 -4.93 -16.29
CA CYS A 64 0.44 -3.87 -16.91
C CYS A 64 1.73 -4.38 -17.54
N SER A 65 2.07 -5.66 -17.32
CA SER A 65 3.35 -6.27 -17.67
C SER A 65 3.28 -7.17 -18.90
N ALA A 66 2.42 -6.87 -19.88
CA ALA A 66 2.31 -7.70 -21.10
C ALA A 66 3.58 -7.55 -21.97
N GLY A 67 4.69 -8.14 -21.53
CA GLY A 67 5.89 -8.42 -22.33
C GLY A 67 7.03 -7.40 -22.31
N GLU A 68 6.88 -6.20 -21.75
CA GLU A 68 7.80 -5.07 -22.05
C GLU A 68 8.40 -4.33 -20.83
N GLU A 69 8.26 -4.84 -19.60
CA GLU A 69 8.75 -4.17 -18.38
C GLU A 69 10.26 -3.86 -18.42
N GLU A 70 11.06 -4.59 -19.20
CA GLU A 70 12.51 -4.38 -19.30
C GLU A 70 12.89 -3.00 -19.88
N ASN A 71 11.97 -2.31 -20.59
CA ASN A 71 12.27 -1.01 -21.23
C ASN A 71 11.44 0.17 -20.71
N TRP A 72 10.45 -0.06 -19.83
CA TRP A 72 9.59 1.02 -19.35
C TRP A 72 10.33 1.97 -18.39
N LEU A 73 10.17 3.27 -18.62
CA LEU A 73 10.72 4.33 -17.78
C LEU A 73 9.63 4.94 -16.90
N PHE A 74 9.61 4.52 -15.65
CA PHE A 74 8.61 4.89 -14.65
C PHE A 74 8.87 6.26 -14.04
N PHE A 75 7.83 6.85 -13.46
CA PHE A 75 7.90 8.14 -12.80
C PHE A 75 8.93 8.11 -11.67
N PRO A 76 9.93 9.01 -11.68
CA PRO A 76 11.15 8.80 -10.90
C PRO A 76 11.08 9.33 -9.47
N PHE A 77 9.90 9.62 -8.92
CA PHE A 77 9.75 10.12 -7.55
C PHE A 77 8.86 9.23 -6.69
N ASP A 78 9.27 9.04 -5.44
CA ASP A 78 8.35 8.66 -4.38
C ASP A 78 7.63 9.89 -3.85
N LEU A 79 6.37 9.71 -3.48
CA LEU A 79 5.51 10.79 -3.03
C LEU A 79 4.99 10.49 -1.62
N SER A 80 4.75 11.54 -0.84
CA SER A 80 3.92 11.48 0.35
C SER A 80 2.68 12.35 0.20
N PHE A 81 1.52 11.73 0.31
CA PHE A 81 0.21 12.38 0.26
C PHE A 81 -0.22 12.75 1.69
N LYS A 82 -0.13 14.04 2.03
CA LYS A 82 -0.54 14.55 3.35
C LYS A 82 -1.64 15.57 3.20
N GLY A 83 -2.89 15.09 3.31
CA GLY A 83 -4.09 15.93 3.23
C GLY A 83 -4.14 16.72 1.92
N LYS A 84 -3.99 18.05 2.03
CA LYS A 84 -3.86 19.13 1.02
C LYS A 84 -2.68 19.09 0.04
N ARG A 85 -1.58 18.47 0.44
CA ARG A 85 -0.29 18.61 -0.27
C ARG A 85 0.36 17.27 -0.57
N VAL A 86 1.15 17.24 -1.63
CA VAL A 86 1.89 16.06 -2.07
C VAL A 86 3.36 16.46 -2.18
N HIS A 87 4.24 15.74 -1.49
CA HIS A 87 5.67 16.07 -1.46
C HIS A 87 6.50 14.93 -2.00
N ILE A 88 7.61 15.26 -2.65
CA ILE A 88 8.60 14.27 -3.10
C ILE A 88 9.38 13.78 -1.88
N THR A 89 9.43 12.46 -1.67
CA THR A 89 10.18 11.86 -0.56
C THR A 89 11.47 11.20 -1.00
N ASN A 90 11.55 10.70 -2.23
CA ASN A 90 12.77 10.21 -2.84
C ASN A 90 12.81 10.67 -4.30
N ASN A 91 14.00 10.95 -4.82
CA ASN A 91 14.22 11.33 -6.21
C ASN A 91 15.24 10.41 -6.87
N TYR A 92 14.78 9.60 -7.83
CA TYR A 92 15.58 8.63 -8.58
C TYR A 92 16.08 9.17 -9.93
N SER A 93 15.70 10.40 -10.30
CA SER A 93 16.07 11.01 -11.58
C SER A 93 17.48 11.61 -11.55
N SER A 94 18.00 12.01 -12.71
CA SER A 94 19.25 12.77 -12.82
C SER A 94 19.09 14.26 -12.45
N ILE A 95 17.86 14.77 -12.41
CA ILE A 95 17.57 16.19 -12.12
C ILE A 95 17.45 16.38 -10.61
N LYS A 96 18.19 17.36 -10.07
CA LYS A 96 18.21 17.66 -8.64
C LYS A 96 16.98 18.47 -8.21
N ILE A 97 15.84 17.81 -8.11
CA ILE A 97 14.69 18.30 -7.33
C ILE A 97 14.87 17.87 -5.88
N ALA A 98 14.81 18.84 -4.95
CA ALA A 98 14.99 18.58 -3.54
C ALA A 98 13.85 17.73 -2.95
N GLU A 99 14.19 16.74 -2.12
CA GLU A 99 13.22 16.07 -1.26
C GLU A 99 12.50 17.08 -0.38
N GLY A 100 11.22 16.83 -0.13
CA GLY A 100 10.30 17.75 0.53
C GLY A 100 9.73 18.85 -0.37
N ALA A 101 10.17 18.98 -1.63
CA ALA A 101 9.49 19.83 -2.61
C ALA A 101 8.05 19.35 -2.83
N GLU A 102 7.12 20.29 -3.02
CA GLU A 102 5.73 19.97 -3.27
C GLU A 102 5.51 19.73 -4.77
N LEU A 103 4.95 18.57 -5.12
CA LEU A 103 4.54 18.27 -6.49
C LEU A 103 3.17 18.88 -6.74
N LEU A 104 3.03 19.64 -7.83
CA LEU A 104 1.80 20.34 -8.20
C LEU A 104 1.07 19.64 -9.36
N SER A 105 1.80 19.18 -10.38
CA SER A 105 1.26 18.48 -11.54
C SER A 105 2.25 17.51 -12.19
N ILE A 106 1.72 16.55 -12.94
CA ILE A 106 2.46 15.66 -13.85
C ILE A 106 1.75 15.72 -15.20
N ASN A 107 2.48 16.00 -16.28
CA ASN A 107 1.98 16.13 -17.65
C ASN A 107 0.75 17.05 -17.72
N GLU A 108 0.89 18.25 -17.15
CA GLU A 108 -0.17 19.28 -17.05
C GLU A 108 -1.40 18.89 -16.21
N ILE A 109 -1.49 17.66 -15.70
CA ILE A 109 -2.58 17.22 -14.84
C ILE A 109 -2.25 17.55 -13.39
N PRO A 110 -3.06 18.35 -12.68
CA PRO A 110 -2.87 18.61 -11.26
C PRO A 110 -2.78 17.30 -10.46
N ILE A 111 -1.80 17.19 -9.57
CA ILE A 111 -1.55 15.97 -8.78
C ILE A 111 -2.78 15.56 -7.95
N ARG A 112 -3.64 16.52 -7.61
CA ARG A 112 -4.94 16.31 -6.97
C ARG A 112 -5.89 15.46 -7.82
N LYS A 113 -6.02 15.80 -9.10
CA LYS A 113 -6.86 15.05 -10.05
C LYS A 113 -6.27 13.67 -10.31
N ILE A 114 -4.94 13.57 -10.36
CA ILE A 114 -4.25 12.29 -10.42
C ILE A 114 -4.62 11.44 -9.19
N GLN A 115 -4.43 11.96 -7.98
CA GLN A 115 -4.79 11.27 -6.74
C GLN A 115 -6.26 10.80 -6.74
N GLU A 116 -7.19 11.68 -7.10
CA GLU A 116 -8.63 11.36 -7.13
C GLU A 116 -8.97 10.25 -8.13
N ARG A 117 -8.33 10.24 -9.30
CA ARG A 117 -8.51 9.16 -10.28
C ARG A 117 -7.88 7.86 -9.80
N LEU A 118 -6.63 7.89 -9.34
CA LEU A 118 -5.92 6.71 -8.85
C LEU A 118 -6.58 6.10 -7.60
N PHE A 119 -7.20 6.92 -6.75
CA PHE A 119 -7.99 6.44 -5.61
C PHE A 119 -9.16 5.54 -6.01
N LYS A 120 -9.68 5.64 -7.23
CA LYS A 120 -10.73 4.72 -7.68
C LYS A 120 -10.21 3.29 -7.85
N PHE A 121 -8.90 3.10 -7.95
CA PHE A 121 -8.24 1.80 -8.10
C PHE A 121 -7.71 1.22 -6.79
N ILE A 122 -7.90 1.93 -5.68
CA ILE A 122 -7.39 1.51 -4.37
C ILE A 122 -8.56 1.17 -3.45
N SER A 123 -8.62 -0.10 -3.06
CA SER A 123 -9.55 -0.59 -2.05
C SER A 123 -9.16 -0.09 -0.66
N GLY A 124 -10.17 0.21 0.15
CA GLY A 124 -10.00 0.67 1.52
C GLY A 124 -11.02 1.75 1.90
N LYS A 125 -11.40 1.76 3.17
CA LYS A 125 -12.37 2.72 3.72
C LYS A 125 -11.73 4.05 4.11
N ARG A 126 -10.59 3.99 4.81
CA ARG A 126 -9.93 5.16 5.38
C ARG A 126 -9.02 5.82 4.35
N ARG A 127 -9.06 7.14 4.28
CA ARG A 127 -8.28 7.92 3.32
C ARG A 127 -6.79 7.68 3.52
N GLU A 128 -6.33 7.68 4.75
CA GLU A 128 -4.92 7.52 5.12
C GLU A 128 -4.37 6.16 4.68
N GLY A 129 -5.19 5.10 4.81
CA GLY A 129 -4.83 3.77 4.31
C GLY A 129 -4.77 3.72 2.78
N LYS A 130 -5.63 4.46 2.09
CA LYS A 130 -5.56 4.60 0.62
C LYS A 130 -4.37 5.43 0.18
N GLU A 131 -4.02 6.49 0.92
CA GLU A 131 -2.81 7.29 0.70
C GLU A 131 -1.58 6.42 0.85
N ALA A 132 -1.41 5.69 1.96
CA ALA A 132 -0.27 4.78 2.14
C ALA A 132 -0.18 3.70 1.06
N ASN A 133 -1.31 3.12 0.63
CA ASN A 133 -1.30 2.19 -0.50
C ASN A 133 -0.90 2.89 -1.80
N LEU A 134 -1.42 4.09 -2.08
CA LEU A 134 -1.07 4.85 -3.26
C LEU A 134 0.43 5.16 -3.29
N GLU A 135 1.01 5.59 -2.17
CA GLU A 135 2.45 5.86 -2.04
C GLU A 135 3.28 4.63 -2.41
N ALA A 136 2.86 3.44 -1.98
CA ALA A 136 3.59 2.19 -2.23
C ALA A 136 3.59 1.74 -3.69
N ILE A 137 2.51 2.01 -4.43
CA ILE A 137 2.33 1.54 -5.83
C ILE A 137 2.14 2.69 -6.83
N PHE A 138 2.59 3.92 -6.49
CA PHE A 138 2.25 5.13 -7.24
C PHE A 138 2.72 5.03 -8.69
N GLN A 139 3.96 4.62 -8.91
CA GLN A 139 4.58 4.54 -10.23
C GLN A 139 3.84 3.56 -11.14
N GLU A 140 3.63 2.33 -10.66
CA GLU A 140 2.89 1.31 -11.40
C GLU A 140 1.49 1.81 -11.72
N LEU A 141 0.76 2.34 -10.74
CA LEU A 141 -0.63 2.74 -10.94
C LEU A 141 -0.76 3.98 -11.84
N LEU A 142 0.20 4.90 -11.80
CA LEU A 142 0.27 6.04 -12.73
C LEU A 142 0.42 5.54 -14.17
N THR A 143 1.38 4.66 -14.42
CA THR A 143 1.60 4.05 -15.74
C THR A 143 0.38 3.23 -16.17
N CYS A 144 -0.16 2.37 -15.31
CA CYS A 144 -1.31 1.53 -15.63
C CYS A 144 -2.58 2.35 -15.92
N VAL A 145 -2.86 3.44 -15.21
CA VAL A 145 -4.13 4.18 -15.35
C VAL A 145 -4.06 5.29 -16.40
N TYR A 146 -2.89 5.90 -16.58
CA TYR A 146 -2.69 7.02 -17.52
C TYR A 146 -1.89 6.64 -18.77
N GLY A 147 -1.15 5.53 -18.75
CA GLY A 147 -0.20 5.20 -19.82
C GLY A 147 1.03 6.11 -19.82
N PHE A 148 1.35 6.76 -18.69
CA PHE A 148 2.52 7.63 -18.60
C PHE A 148 3.79 6.79 -18.45
N GLU A 149 4.75 7.05 -19.34
CA GLU A 149 6.09 6.47 -19.35
C GLU A 149 7.07 7.41 -20.06
N GLY A 150 8.37 7.12 -19.96
CA GLY A 150 9.38 7.85 -20.74
C GLY A 150 9.71 9.20 -20.11
N GLU A 151 9.10 10.26 -20.61
CA GLU A 151 9.34 11.63 -20.16
C GLU A 151 8.12 12.21 -19.43
N TYR A 152 8.38 13.02 -18.40
CA TYR A 152 7.37 13.63 -17.56
C TYR A 152 7.62 15.14 -17.47
N GLU A 153 6.62 15.96 -17.75
CA GLU A 153 6.62 17.37 -17.35
C GLU A 153 6.06 17.48 -15.93
N VAL A 154 6.88 17.90 -14.97
CA VAL A 154 6.43 18.15 -13.60
C VAL A 154 6.42 19.63 -13.28
N GLU A 155 5.41 20.08 -12.54
CA GLU A 155 5.46 21.38 -11.87
C GLU A 155 5.67 21.12 -10.39
N VAL A 156 6.72 21.71 -9.82
CA VAL A 156 7.06 21.59 -8.39
C VAL A 156 7.15 22.96 -7.73
N ARG A 157 6.86 23.01 -6.44
CA ARG A 157 7.10 24.16 -5.58
C ARG A 157 8.19 23.84 -4.57
N SER A 158 9.31 24.55 -4.67
CA SER A 158 10.44 24.49 -3.74
C SER A 158 10.62 25.82 -2.99
N ARG A 159 11.67 25.95 -2.17
CA ARG A 159 12.01 27.22 -1.50
C ARG A 159 12.25 28.36 -2.48
N GLY A 160 12.69 28.05 -3.71
CA GLY A 160 12.94 29.04 -4.77
C GLY A 160 11.68 29.46 -5.56
N GLY A 161 10.51 28.92 -5.24
CA GLY A 161 9.26 29.19 -5.95
C GLY A 161 8.76 27.99 -6.76
N ARG A 162 7.94 28.27 -7.77
CA ARG A 162 7.40 27.25 -8.68
C ARG A 162 8.30 27.09 -9.90
N VAL A 163 8.58 25.84 -10.26
CA VAL A 163 9.41 25.49 -11.42
C VAL A 163 8.74 24.37 -12.18
N LYS A 164 8.78 24.44 -13.51
CA LYS A 164 8.43 23.34 -14.40
C LYS A 164 9.71 22.68 -14.90
N GLU A 165 9.77 21.36 -14.80
CA GLU A 165 10.92 20.56 -15.22
C GLU A 165 10.47 19.41 -16.11
N LYS A 166 11.27 19.11 -17.13
CA LYS A 166 11.09 17.92 -17.96
C LYS A 166 12.07 16.86 -17.47
N ILE A 167 11.55 15.70 -17.06
CA ILE A 167 12.33 14.66 -16.41
C ILE A 167 12.16 13.34 -17.16
N THR A 168 13.27 12.68 -17.43
CA THR A 168 13.26 11.29 -17.90
C THR A 168 12.99 10.34 -16.73
N GLY A 169 12.03 9.44 -16.91
CA GLY A 169 11.75 8.35 -16.01
C GLY A 169 12.91 7.39 -15.86
N VAL A 170 12.75 6.40 -14.98
CA VAL A 170 13.80 5.43 -14.68
C VAL A 170 13.25 4.01 -14.74
N PRO A 171 14.11 3.00 -15.02
CA PRO A 171 13.71 1.60 -14.91
C PRO A 171 13.17 1.29 -13.52
N TYR A 172 12.15 0.43 -13.44
CA TYR A 172 11.58 0.04 -12.14
C TYR A 172 12.60 -0.63 -11.22
N GLU A 173 13.56 -1.36 -11.80
CA GLU A 173 14.64 -2.00 -11.05
C GLU A 173 15.46 -0.98 -10.25
N LYS A 174 15.79 0.17 -10.85
CA LYS A 174 16.51 1.25 -10.16
C LYS A 174 15.72 1.76 -8.95
N ILE A 175 14.40 1.96 -9.11
CA ILE A 175 13.52 2.37 -8.02
C ILE A 175 13.51 1.29 -6.92
N ARG A 176 13.41 0.01 -7.30
CA ARG A 176 13.38 -1.12 -6.37
C ARG A 176 14.69 -1.27 -5.60
N GLU A 177 15.83 -1.15 -6.27
CA GLU A 177 17.15 -1.21 -5.66
C GLU A 177 17.34 -0.06 -4.68
N GLU A 178 17.07 1.18 -5.10
CA GLU A 178 17.27 2.36 -4.24
C GLU A 178 16.25 2.43 -3.08
N ARG A 179 15.02 1.93 -3.26
CA ARG A 179 14.06 1.69 -2.15
C ARG A 179 14.53 0.54 -1.25
N GLY A 180 15.09 -0.51 -1.84
CA GLY A 180 15.56 -1.73 -1.18
C GLY A 180 16.84 -1.54 -0.37
N LEU A 181 17.52 -0.40 -0.51
CA LEU A 181 18.54 0.07 0.43
C LEU A 181 17.96 0.42 1.82
N GLU A 182 16.68 0.12 2.07
CA GLU A 182 15.99 0.38 3.33
C GLU A 182 16.57 -0.41 4.52
N SER A 183 16.54 0.30 5.67
CA SER A 183 16.92 -0.18 6.99
C SER A 183 16.33 -1.56 7.34
N PRO A 184 17.00 -2.34 8.20
CA PRO A 184 16.55 -3.68 8.59
C PRO A 184 15.09 -3.70 9.06
N PRO A 185 14.39 -4.84 8.90
CA PRO A 185 12.97 -4.99 9.25
C PRO A 185 12.70 -4.63 10.71
N TYR A 186 13.71 -4.76 11.56
CA TYR A 186 13.70 -4.40 12.96
C TYR A 186 14.96 -3.62 13.30
N SER A 187 14.83 -2.58 14.12
CA SER A 187 15.99 -1.90 14.69
C SER A 187 15.68 -1.31 16.05
N TYR A 188 16.72 -1.17 16.87
CA TYR A 188 16.65 -0.55 18.18
C TYR A 188 17.76 0.49 18.31
N ARG A 189 17.43 1.63 18.93
CA ARG A 189 18.39 2.63 19.40
C ARG A 189 17.90 3.26 20.68
N ALA A 190 18.82 3.72 21.52
CA ALA A 190 18.50 4.46 22.73
C ALA A 190 18.96 5.92 22.65
N LEU A 191 18.17 6.81 23.23
CA LEU A 191 18.54 8.17 23.60
C LEU A 191 18.82 8.12 25.10
N LEU A 192 20.08 7.89 25.47
CA LEU A 192 20.46 7.49 26.83
C LEU A 192 20.33 8.62 27.85
N GLU A 193 20.51 9.88 27.44
CA GLU A 193 20.34 11.04 28.31
C GLU A 193 18.88 11.19 28.76
N GLU A 194 17.97 10.95 27.84
CA GLU A 194 16.51 11.00 28.03
C GLU A 194 15.94 9.67 28.52
N ARG A 195 16.74 8.61 28.56
CA ARG A 195 16.32 7.22 28.86
C ARG A 195 15.18 6.73 27.98
N ILE A 196 15.19 7.11 26.70
CA ILE A 196 14.17 6.70 25.72
C ILE A 196 14.73 5.63 24.80
N GLY A 197 14.07 4.47 24.74
CA GLY A 197 14.32 3.42 23.76
C GLY A 197 13.40 3.57 22.55
N ILE A 198 13.94 3.39 21.36
CA ILE A 198 13.18 3.50 20.11
C ILE A 198 13.29 2.18 19.35
N ILE A 199 12.17 1.47 19.22
CA ILE A 199 12.06 0.22 18.48
C ILE A 199 11.35 0.49 17.16
N ASN A 200 11.96 0.15 16.03
CA ASN A 200 11.28 0.10 14.74
C ASN A 200 10.86 -1.32 14.45
N CYS A 201 9.58 -1.52 14.13
CA CYS A 201 9.04 -2.80 13.67
C CYS A 201 8.38 -2.59 12.31
N ARG A 202 9.11 -2.84 11.21
CA ARG A 202 8.66 -2.57 9.83
C ARG A 202 7.96 -3.75 9.16
N SER A 203 7.98 -4.94 9.75
CA SER A 203 7.39 -6.14 9.15
C SER A 203 6.86 -7.07 10.23
N PHE A 204 5.76 -7.78 9.97
CA PHE A 204 5.29 -8.90 10.80
C PHE A 204 5.19 -10.19 9.98
N ARG A 205 6.27 -10.59 9.31
CA ARG A 205 6.26 -11.80 8.45
C ARG A 205 7.03 -13.00 8.99
N ASP A 206 8.07 -12.78 9.79
CA ASP A 206 8.95 -13.83 10.30
C ASP A 206 8.93 -13.86 11.83
N LEU A 207 8.12 -14.79 12.37
CA LEU A 207 7.89 -14.91 13.81
C LEU A 207 9.15 -15.29 14.59
N GLU A 208 9.96 -16.21 14.06
CA GLU A 208 11.11 -16.75 14.81
C GLU A 208 12.26 -15.75 14.84
N SER A 209 12.55 -15.09 13.71
CA SER A 209 13.48 -13.97 13.67
C SER A 209 13.03 -12.85 14.62
N PHE A 210 11.74 -12.52 14.61
CA PHE A 210 11.20 -11.45 15.45
C PHE A 210 11.30 -11.75 16.95
N LYS A 211 11.02 -12.98 17.39
CA LYS A 211 11.22 -13.40 18.78
C LYS A 211 12.67 -13.20 19.24
N GLY A 212 13.62 -13.60 18.40
CA GLY A 212 15.06 -13.41 18.67
C GLY A 212 15.41 -11.93 18.85
N VAL A 213 14.95 -11.08 17.92
CA VAL A 213 15.17 -9.63 17.97
C VAL A 213 14.52 -9.00 19.19
N LEU A 214 13.29 -9.36 19.55
CA LEU A 214 12.63 -8.84 20.75
C LEU A 214 13.40 -9.21 22.01
N LYS A 215 13.81 -10.47 22.14
CA LYS A 215 14.61 -10.93 23.29
C LYS A 215 15.90 -10.12 23.43
N GLU A 216 16.63 -9.93 22.34
CA GLU A 216 17.87 -9.14 22.35
C GLU A 216 17.60 -7.67 22.69
N THR A 217 16.58 -7.08 22.06
CA THR A 217 16.20 -5.67 22.23
C THR A 217 15.78 -5.37 23.67
N PHE A 218 14.91 -6.18 24.27
CA PHE A 218 14.47 -5.98 25.65
C PHE A 218 15.56 -6.30 26.68
N THR A 219 16.54 -7.14 26.33
CA THR A 219 17.76 -7.31 27.14
C THR A 219 18.59 -6.02 27.16
N LYS A 220 18.75 -5.36 26.00
CA LYS A 220 19.44 -4.06 25.89
C LYS A 220 18.72 -2.95 26.64
N ILE A 221 17.40 -2.81 26.43
CA ILE A 221 16.54 -1.84 27.12
C ILE A 221 16.74 -1.92 28.65
N LYS A 222 16.74 -3.13 29.20
CA LYS A 222 16.97 -3.36 30.63
C LYS A 222 18.38 -2.96 31.08
N GLY A 223 19.40 -3.33 30.31
CA GLY A 223 20.80 -3.01 30.61
C GLY A 223 21.12 -1.50 30.53
N GLU A 224 20.52 -0.82 29.56
CA GLU A 224 20.67 0.62 29.30
C GLU A 224 19.81 1.50 30.22
N ARG A 225 18.95 0.88 31.05
CA ARG A 225 18.04 1.56 31.99
C ARG A 225 17.11 2.56 31.29
N VAL A 226 16.59 2.16 30.13
CA VAL A 226 15.54 2.89 29.44
C VAL A 226 14.25 2.88 30.27
N GLU A 227 13.60 4.04 30.37
CA GLU A 227 12.36 4.24 31.13
C GLU A 227 11.16 4.38 30.20
N ASP A 228 11.34 5.02 29.04
CA ASP A 228 10.29 5.26 28.06
C ASP A 228 10.57 4.52 26.74
N LEU A 229 9.51 3.98 26.11
CA LEU A 229 9.61 3.29 24.83
C LEU A 229 8.76 3.96 23.75
N ILE A 230 9.40 4.24 22.62
CA ILE A 230 8.73 4.61 21.37
C ILE A 230 8.77 3.39 20.46
N ILE A 231 7.59 2.92 20.04
CA ILE A 231 7.46 1.80 19.10
C ILE A 231 6.93 2.35 17.78
N ASP A 232 7.77 2.33 16.76
CA ASP A 232 7.45 2.80 15.42
C ASP A 232 7.01 1.64 14.52
N ILE A 233 5.70 1.61 14.23
CA ILE A 233 5.05 0.67 13.30
C ILE A 233 4.54 1.38 12.03
N ARG A 234 4.93 2.63 11.78
CA ARG A 234 4.35 3.44 10.67
C ARG A 234 4.63 2.86 9.29
N LYS A 235 5.76 2.18 9.12
CA LYS A 235 6.14 1.46 7.89
C LYS A 235 5.81 -0.03 7.95
N ASN A 236 4.96 -0.47 8.88
CA ASN A 236 4.55 -1.87 9.00
C ASN A 236 3.26 -2.12 8.23
N SER A 237 3.33 -2.96 7.19
CA SER A 237 2.17 -3.37 6.39
C SER A 237 1.36 -4.52 7.02
N GLY A 238 1.78 -5.00 8.19
CA GLY A 238 1.18 -6.13 8.89
C GLY A 238 1.82 -7.48 8.50
N GLY A 239 0.99 -8.51 8.52
CA GLY A 239 1.39 -9.91 8.32
C GLY A 239 0.75 -10.82 9.37
N ASP A 240 1.55 -11.67 9.96
CA ASP A 240 1.12 -12.63 10.98
C ASP A 240 0.86 -11.92 12.32
N SER A 241 -0.39 -12.00 12.77
CA SER A 241 -0.86 -11.40 14.03
C SER A 241 -0.16 -11.95 15.27
N ARG A 242 0.46 -13.13 15.20
CA ARG A 242 1.22 -13.70 16.32
C ARG A 242 2.41 -12.83 16.70
N LEU A 243 3.05 -12.15 15.75
CA LEU A 243 4.15 -11.23 16.04
C LEU A 243 3.67 -10.05 16.89
N GLY A 244 2.49 -9.50 16.60
CA GLY A 244 1.88 -8.47 17.43
C GLY A 244 1.65 -8.95 18.88
N ASN A 245 1.23 -10.21 19.05
CA ASN A 245 1.06 -10.79 20.38
C ASN A 245 2.40 -10.95 21.11
N GLU A 246 3.45 -11.42 20.42
CA GLU A 246 4.79 -11.54 21.00
C GLU A 246 5.29 -10.18 21.50
N LEU A 247 5.16 -9.12 20.69
CA LEU A 247 5.55 -7.76 21.10
C LEU A 247 4.75 -7.29 22.32
N LEU A 248 3.42 -7.46 22.32
CA LEU A 248 2.57 -7.10 23.45
C LEU A 248 2.98 -7.82 24.74
N GLY A 249 3.43 -9.08 24.65
CA GLY A 249 3.94 -9.85 25.78
C GLY A 249 5.14 -9.21 26.49
N TYR A 250 5.94 -8.40 25.80
CA TYR A 250 7.03 -7.63 26.41
C TYR A 250 6.58 -6.29 27.01
N LEU A 251 5.42 -5.78 26.59
CA LEU A 251 4.93 -4.44 26.98
C LEU A 251 3.99 -4.46 28.17
N THR A 252 3.39 -5.60 28.49
CA THR A 252 2.45 -5.71 29.60
C THR A 252 2.45 -7.10 30.22
N SER A 253 2.36 -7.14 31.55
CA SER A 253 2.08 -8.37 32.32
C SER A 253 0.59 -8.60 32.57
N LYS A 254 -0.27 -7.65 32.20
CA LYS A 254 -1.73 -7.77 32.33
C LYS A 254 -2.30 -8.63 31.19
N PRO A 255 -3.29 -9.50 31.47
CA PRO A 255 -4.04 -10.18 30.42
C PRO A 255 -4.64 -9.20 29.42
N PHE A 256 -4.62 -9.54 28.13
CA PHE A 256 -5.23 -8.77 27.07
C PHE A 256 -6.09 -9.66 26.16
N ILE A 257 -7.18 -9.11 25.63
CA ILE A 257 -8.06 -9.79 24.66
C ILE A 257 -7.75 -9.24 23.28
N ARG A 258 -7.37 -10.11 22.34
CA ARG A 258 -6.96 -9.73 20.98
C ARG A 258 -8.14 -9.21 20.12
N GLN A 259 -9.30 -9.86 20.22
CA GLN A 259 -10.51 -9.54 19.47
C GLN A 259 -11.72 -9.87 20.35
N SER A 260 -12.65 -8.93 20.49
CA SER A 260 -13.86 -9.11 21.31
C SER A 260 -15.06 -9.66 20.53
N LYS A 261 -15.01 -9.63 19.19
CA LYS A 261 -16.09 -10.13 18.32
C LYS A 261 -15.52 -10.61 16.97
N ASN A 262 -15.81 -11.86 16.61
CA ASN A 262 -15.60 -12.39 15.26
C ASN A 262 -16.98 -12.75 14.70
N GLU A 263 -17.42 -12.05 13.67
CA GLU A 263 -18.60 -12.45 12.88
C GLU A 263 -18.09 -13.24 11.67
N LEU A 264 -18.07 -14.57 11.80
CA LEU A 264 -17.87 -15.48 10.69
C LEU A 264 -19.20 -15.66 9.98
N MET A 265 -19.41 -14.97 8.86
CA MET A 265 -20.55 -15.23 7.98
C MET A 265 -20.15 -16.34 7.00
N MET A 266 -20.22 -17.60 7.44
CA MET A 266 -20.09 -18.75 6.55
C MET A 266 -21.46 -18.98 5.91
N ARG A 267 -21.58 -18.82 4.59
CA ARG A 267 -22.74 -19.34 3.87
C ARG A 267 -22.54 -20.86 3.78
N SER A 268 -23.47 -21.65 4.32
CA SER A 268 -23.43 -23.09 4.20
C SER A 268 -23.44 -23.45 2.71
N LEU A 269 -22.34 -23.98 2.20
CA LEU A 269 -22.36 -24.77 0.98
C LEU A 269 -23.12 -26.06 1.34
N GLU A 270 -24.38 -26.15 0.93
CA GLU A 270 -25.05 -27.45 0.87
C GLU A 270 -24.28 -28.28 -0.15
N ALA A 271 -23.51 -29.25 0.34
CA ALA A 271 -22.85 -30.24 -0.49
C ALA A 271 -23.93 -31.20 -1.01
N ASP A 272 -24.57 -30.84 -2.12
CA ASP A 272 -25.28 -31.82 -2.94
C ASP A 272 -24.24 -32.65 -3.69
N GLY A 273 -23.96 -33.83 -3.15
CA GLY A 273 -22.94 -34.73 -3.67
C GLY A 273 -22.95 -36.08 -2.96
N GLY A 274 -24.10 -36.76 -3.00
CA GLY A 274 -24.18 -38.16 -2.63
C GLY A 274 -23.28 -39.00 -3.55
N TYR A 275 -22.20 -39.54 -3.00
CA TYR A 275 -21.55 -40.72 -3.54
C TYR A 275 -21.93 -41.90 -2.66
N ASN A 276 -22.78 -42.77 -3.19
CA ASN A 276 -22.94 -44.13 -2.68
C ASN A 276 -21.65 -44.91 -2.99
N TYR A 277 -21.28 -45.77 -2.03
CA TYR A 277 -20.14 -46.68 -2.00
C TYR A 277 -19.75 -47.33 -3.34
#